data_AF-A0A7V9ZT90-F1
#
_entry.id   AF-A0A7V9ZT90-F1
#
_cell.length_a   1.000
_cell.length_b   1.000
_cell.length_c   1.000
_cell.angle_alpha   90.00
_cell.angle_beta   90.00
_cell.angle_gamma   90.00
#
_symmetry.space_group_name_H-M   'P 1'
#
loop_
_entity.id
_entity.type
_entity.pdbx_description
1 polymer ?
#
loop_
_entity_poly.entity_id
_entity_poly.type
_entity_poly.pdbx_seq_one_letter_code
_entity_poly.pdbx_strand_id
1 'polypeptide(L)' 'MENFKEQCRRQLERSLAQRFKYGFFRQYKPVLDDVPYRTFETMREYREWADKNLPRYLGYKIAGNEENEST' A
#
# COMPACT_ATOMS: atom_id res chain seq x y z
N MET A 1 -16.09 -17.39 -5.38
CA MET A 1 -16.33 -16.23 -6.27
C MET A 1 -17.69 -15.56 -6.02
N GLU A 2 -18.75 -16.32 -5.75
CA GLU A 2 -20.10 -15.76 -5.51
C GLU A 2 -20.16 -14.78 -4.33
N ASN A 3 -19.55 -15.14 -3.19
CA ASN A 3 -19.51 -14.28 -2.00
C ASN A 3 -18.83 -12.92 -2.27
N PHE A 4 -17.80 -12.89 -3.13
CA PHE A 4 -17.13 -11.65 -3.52
C PHE A 4 -18.06 -10.75 -4.35
N LYS A 5 -18.76 -11.32 -5.33
CA LYS A 5 -19.76 -10.58 -6.13
C LYS A 5 -20.88 -10.01 -5.26
N GLU A 6 -21.37 -10.80 -4.31
CA GLU A 6 -22.38 -10.38 -3.34
C GLU A 6 -21.87 -9.25 -2.43
N GLN A 7 -20.62 -9.33 -1.97
CA GLN A 7 -19.98 -8.25 -1.23
C GLN A 7 -19.90 -6.96 -2.05
N CYS A 8 -19.50 -7.04 -3.32
CA CYS A 8 -19.47 -5.87 -4.22
C CYS A 8 -20.86 -5.25 -4.37
N ARG A 9 -21.91 -6.05 -4.59
CA ARG A 9 -23.29 -5.53 -4.75
C ARG A 9 -23.74 -4.75 -3.51
N ARG A 10 -23.57 -5.33 -2.31
CA ARG A 10 -23.91 -4.66 -1.03
C ARG A 10 -23.13 -3.38 -0.79
N GLN A 11 -21.87 -3.30 -1.23
CA GLN A 11 -21.09 -2.06 -1.15
C GLN A 11 -21.60 -0.99 -2.10
N LEU A 12 -22.09 -1.39 -3.28
CA LEU A 12 -22.70 -0.48 -4.26
C LEU A 12 -24.07 0.05 -3.80
N GLU A 13 -24.79 -0.67 -2.95
CA GLU A 13 -26.06 -0.20 -2.37
C GLU A 13 -25.87 0.86 -1.26
N ARG A 14 -24.66 1.01 -0.71
CA ARG A 14 -24.38 2.01 0.34
C ARG A 14 -24.46 3.43 -0.21
N SER A 15 -25.04 4.32 0.58
CA SER A 15 -25.04 5.75 0.33
C SER A 15 -23.61 6.29 0.23
N LEU A 16 -23.43 7.40 -0.51
CA LEU A 16 -22.13 8.06 -0.64
C LEU A 16 -21.51 8.41 0.72
N ALA A 17 -22.33 8.91 1.65
CA ALA A 17 -21.90 9.22 3.01
C ALA A 17 -21.35 7.99 3.76
N GLN A 18 -22.02 6.83 3.64
CA GLN A 18 -21.54 5.58 4.24
C GLN A 18 -20.24 5.09 3.58
N ARG A 19 -20.09 5.25 2.26
CA ARG A 19 -18.86 4.90 1.56
C ARG A 19 -17.68 5.77 2.03
N PHE A 20 -17.89 7.07 2.25
CA PHE A 20 -16.86 7.91 2.85
C PHE A 20 -16.55 7.50 4.29
N LYS A 21 -17.58 7.26 5.10
CA LYS A 21 -17.42 6.91 6.52
C LYS A 21 -16.64 5.60 6.74
N TYR A 22 -16.85 4.60 5.87
CA TYR A 22 -16.32 3.24 6.08
C TYR A 22 -15.33 2.78 5.00
N GLY A 23 -15.22 3.49 3.88
CA GLY A 23 -14.33 3.11 2.77
C GLY A 23 -12.89 3.55 2.97
N PHE A 24 -12.66 4.53 3.85
CA PHE A 24 -11.33 5.01 4.19
C PHE A 24 -11.01 4.60 5.62
N PHE A 25 -9.84 4.03 5.80
CA PHE A 25 -9.26 3.81 7.13
C PHE A 25 -7.81 4.29 7.11
N ARG A 26 -7.36 4.84 8.23
CA ARG A 26 -5.97 5.24 8.39
C ARG A 26 -5.15 4.00 8.71
N GLN A 27 -4.41 3.49 7.74
CA GLN A 27 -3.39 2.47 7.96
C GLN A 27 -2.05 3.15 8.16
N TYR A 28 -1.40 2.92 9.29
CA TYR A 28 0.00 3.31 9.48
C TYR A 28 0.89 2.53 8.50
N LYS A 29 1.68 3.27 7.72
CA LYS A 29 2.66 2.75 6.77
C LYS A 29 4.05 2.91 7.41
N PRO A 30 4.65 1.83 7.93
CA PRO A 30 5.96 1.88 8.54
C PRO A 30 6.99 2.53 7.62
N VAL A 31 7.93 3.29 8.20
CA VAL A 31 8.99 4.02 7.49
C VAL A 31 8.51 5.24 6.69
N LEU A 32 7.39 5.12 5.96
CA LEU A 32 6.80 6.22 5.20
C LEU A 32 6.18 7.27 6.11
N ASP A 33 5.43 6.84 7.12
CA ASP A 33 4.70 7.74 8.01
C ASP A 33 5.55 8.27 9.18
N ASP A 34 6.79 7.78 9.33
CA ASP A 34 7.67 8.11 10.47
C ASP A 34 8.29 9.50 10.36
N VAL A 35 8.26 10.09 9.16
CA VAL A 35 8.75 11.44 8.90
C VAL A 35 7.78 12.16 7.97
N PRO A 36 7.67 13.49 8.04
CA PRO A 36 6.72 14.25 7.22
C PRO A 36 7.02 14.19 5.73
N TYR A 37 8.30 14.10 5.35
CA TYR A 37 8.72 13.96 3.95
C TYR A 37 10.14 13.38 3.85
N ARG A 38 10.47 12.87 2.67
CA ARG A 38 11.83 12.51 2.23
C ARG A 38 12.01 13.00 0.80
N THR A 39 13.21 13.46 0.47
CA THR A 39 13.57 13.91 -0.87
C THR A 39 14.78 13.12 -1.36
N PHE A 40 14.84 12.89 -2.67
CA PHE A 40 15.91 12.19 -3.34
C PHE A 40 16.31 13.02 -4.56
N GLU A 41 17.60 13.04 -4.90
CA GLU A 41 18.09 13.78 -6.07
C GLU A 41 17.75 13.02 -7.36
N THR A 42 17.64 11.69 -7.29
CA THR A 42 17.30 10.86 -8.44
C THR A 42 16.23 9.82 -8.13
N MET A 43 15.50 9.41 -9.18
CA MET A 43 14.55 8.30 -9.09
C MET A 43 15.22 6.95 -8.79
N ARG A 44 16.52 6.81 -9.10
CA ARG A 44 17.29 5.60 -8.77
C ARG A 44 17.51 5.51 -7.27
N GLU A 45 17.99 6.58 -6.64
CA GLU A 45 18.16 6.65 -5.18
C GLU A 45 16.85 6.37 -4.44
N TYR A 46 15.75 6.95 -4.89
CA TYR A 46 14.43 6.66 -4.34
C TYR A 46 14.07 5.17 -4.41
N ARG A 47 14.26 4.52 -5.57
CA ARG A 47 13.92 3.09 -5.75
C ARG A 47 14.82 2.17 -4.92
N GLU A 48 16.12 2.46 -4.88
CA GLU A 48 17.08 1.68 -4.06
C GLU A 48 16.77 1.83 -2.57
N TRP A 49 16.45 3.04 -2.12
CA TRP A 49 16.00 3.28 -0.76
C TRP A 49 14.68 2.55 -0.46
N ALA A 50 13.70 2.62 -1.37
CA ALA A 50 12.41 1.99 -1.18
C ALA A 50 12.53 0.46 -1.12
N ASP A 51 13.36 -0.14 -1.99
CA ASP A 51 13.64 -1.57 -2.00
C ASP A 51 14.25 -2.04 -0.68
N LYS A 52 15.20 -1.27 -0.12
CA LYS A 52 15.91 -1.63 1.10
C LYS A 52 15.08 -1.42 2.38
N ASN A 53 14.30 -0.35 2.45
CA ASN A 53 13.73 0.13 3.72
C ASN A 53 12.22 -0.12 3.86
N LEU A 54 11.47 -0.27 2.76
CA LEU A 54 10.01 -0.41 2.84
C LEU A 54 9.57 -1.87 3.01
N PRO A 55 8.54 -2.12 3.83
CA PRO A 55 7.94 -3.45 3.94
C PRO A 55 7.49 -4.01 2.58
N ARG A 56 7.70 -5.31 2.37
CA ARG A 56 7.41 -6.00 1.10
C ARG A 56 5.95 -5.85 0.65
N TYR A 57 5.00 -5.87 1.58
CA TYR A 57 3.57 -5.75 1.28
C TYR A 57 3.18 -4.42 0.63
N LEU A 58 4.05 -3.40 0.68
CA LEU A 58 3.82 -2.12 0.03
C LEU A 58 4.14 -2.13 -1.48
N GLY A 59 4.84 -3.15 -1.98
CA GLY A 59 5.04 -3.35 -3.42
C GLY A 59 6.09 -2.45 -4.09
N TYR A 60 7.01 -1.85 -3.33
CA TYR A 60 8.08 -0.98 -3.88
C TYR A 60 9.37 -1.71 -4.27
N LYS A 61 9.35 -3.05 -4.28
CA LYS A 61 10.53 -3.85 -4.64
C LYS A 61 10.91 -3.67 -6.10
N ILE A 62 12.20 -3.62 -6.37
CA ILE A 62 12.71 -3.55 -7.75
C ILE A 62 12.50 -4.91 -8.42
N ALA A 63 11.85 -4.91 -9.59
CA ALA A 63 11.61 -6.13 -10.35
C ALA A 63 12.94 -6.80 -10.74
N GLY A 64 13.04 -8.11 -10.49
CA GLY A 64 14.24 -8.90 -10.73
C GLY A 64 15.16 -9.08 -9.52
N ASN A 65 14.85 -8.47 -8.37
CA ASN A 65 15.55 -8.67 -7.11
C ASN A 65 14.77 -9.67 -6.23
N GLU A 66 14.73 -10.94 -6.63
CA GLU A 66 14.03 -12.04 -5.91
C GLU A 66 14.91 -12.72 -4.85
N GLU A 67 15.83 -11.99 -4.22
CA GLU A 67 16.69 -12.57 -3.20
C GLU A 67 16.11 -12.39 -1.78
N ASN A 68 15.91 -13.55 -1.14
CA ASN A 68 15.81 -13.81 0.30
C ASN A 68 14.43 -13.76 0.95
N GLU A 69 13.68 -14.84 0.76
CA GLU A 69 12.69 -15.32 1.71
C GLU A 69 13.40 -16.19 2.77
N SER A 70 13.65 -15.62 3.96
CA SER A 70 13.85 -16.38 5.20
C SER A 70 13.63 -15.44 6.40
N THR A 71 12.52 -15.69 7.07
CA THR A 71 12.04 -15.19 8.39
C THR A 71 11.01 -14.07 8.34
#